data_AF-A0A963R985-F1
#
_entry.id   AF-A0A963R985-F1
#
_cell.length_a   1.000
_cell.length_b   1.000
_cell.length_c   1.000
_cell.angle_alpha   90.00
_cell.angle_beta   90.00
_cell.angle_gamma   90.00
#
_symmetry.space_group_name_H-M   'P 1'
#
loop_
_entity.id
_entity.type
_entity.pdbx_description
1 polymer ?
#
loop_
_entity_poly.entity_id
_entity_poly.type
_entity_poly.pdbx_seq_one_letter_code
_entity_poly.pdbx_strand_id
1 'polypeptide(L)'
;MTAMLKFPTKSNGIYGFCEKLAVDFLVKQGLCVGMEDDTAELIARLCTRIGMIMEDASVIALTIGSMDEADRSNAIARLGKDSARIDQLIDAVRALAS
;
A
#
# COMPACT_ATOMS: atom_id res chain seq x y z
N MET A 1 -38.66 9.05 3.91
CA MET A 1 -38.24 10.45 4.10
C MET A 1 -36.80 10.42 4.58
N THR A 2 -35.84 10.73 3.72
CA THR A 2 -34.41 10.71 4.06
C THR A 2 -34.02 12.01 4.74
N ALA A 3 -33.44 11.95 5.94
CA ALA A 3 -33.02 13.15 6.66
C ALA A 3 -31.83 13.82 5.95
N MET A 4 -31.94 15.13 5.70
CA MET A 4 -30.82 15.94 5.20
C MET A 4 -30.20 16.72 6.35
N LEU A 5 -28.88 16.73 6.42
CA LEU A 5 -28.11 17.43 7.43
C LEU A 5 -27.60 18.75 6.84
N LYS A 6 -27.89 19.87 7.51
CA LYS A 6 -27.40 21.19 7.12
C LYS A 6 -26.03 21.42 7.73
N PHE A 7 -25.03 21.66 6.88
CA PHE A 7 -23.68 22.01 7.31
C PHE A 7 -23.23 23.33 6.71
N PRO A 8 -22.54 24.19 7.48
CA PRO A 8 -21.86 25.35 6.93
C PRO A 8 -20.73 24.88 6.01
N THR A 9 -20.68 25.40 4.80
CA THR A 9 -19.62 25.10 3.83
C THR A 9 -19.01 26.39 3.31
N LYS A 10 -17.72 26.32 3.01
CA LYS A 10 -16.98 27.38 2.33
C LYS A 10 -16.37 26.78 1.07
N SER A 11 -16.81 27.25 -0.09
CA SER A 11 -16.19 26.93 -1.38
C SER A 11 -15.97 28.24 -2.12
N ASN A 12 -14.75 28.46 -2.61
CA ASN A 12 -14.38 29.64 -3.40
C ASN A 12 -14.83 30.98 -2.80
N GLY A 13 -14.69 31.17 -1.49
CA GLY A 13 -15.02 32.43 -0.81
C GLY A 13 -16.52 32.67 -0.56
N ILE A 14 -17.40 31.78 -1.04
CA ILE A 14 -18.84 31.84 -0.76
C ILE A 14 -19.13 31.01 0.48
N TYR A 15 -19.77 31.64 1.47
CA TYR A 15 -20.25 30.98 2.67
C TYR A 15 -21.73 30.67 2.52
N GLY A 16 -22.10 29.41 2.71
CA GLY A 16 -23.49 28.98 2.64
C GLY A 16 -23.72 27.68 3.40
N PHE A 17 -24.98 27.40 3.71
CA PHE A 17 -25.38 26.10 4.24
C PHE A 17 -25.68 25.17 3.08
N CYS A 18 -25.04 24.01 3.02
CA CYS A 18 -25.42 22.95 2.10
C CYS A 18 -26.15 21.85 2.85
N GLU A 19 -27.16 21.27 2.20
CA GLU A 19 -27.85 20.08 2.68
C GLU A 19 -27.10 18.85 2.16
N LYS A 20 -26.51 18.08 3.08
CA LYS A 20 -25.90 16.79 2.76
C LYS A 20 -26.87 15.68 3.13
N LEU A 21 -26.96 14.66 2.28
CA LEU A 21 -27.69 13.44 2.61
C LEU A 21 -27.03 12.80 3.83
N ALA A 22 -27.81 12.46 4.86
CA ALA A 22 -27.33 11.60 5.93
C ALA A 22 -27.13 10.19 5.34
N VAL A 23 -25.92 9.90 4.89
CA VAL A 23 -25.56 8.55 4.43
C VAL A 23 -25.11 7.78 5.65
N ASP A 24 -25.97 6.91 6.17
CA ASP A 24 -25.54 5.86 7.09
C ASP A 24 -24.62 4.93 6.29
N PHE A 25 -23.31 5.12 6.41
CA PHE A 25 -22.34 4.16 5.94
C PHE A 25 -22.43 2.92 6.83
N LEU A 26 -23.44 2.09 6.58
CA LEU A 26 -23.37 0.68 6.88
C LEU A 26 -22.19 0.16 6.07
N VAL A 27 -21.05 -0.04 6.75
CA VAL A 27 -19.86 -0.67 6.20
C VAL A 27 -20.22 -2.09 5.80
N LYS A 28 -20.81 -2.23 4.62
CA LYS A 28 -20.61 -3.38 3.78
C LYS A 28 -19.51 -2.94 2.83
N GLN A 29 -18.30 -3.43 3.05
CA GLN A 29 -17.30 -3.55 1.99
C GLN A 29 -17.86 -4.54 0.95
N GLY A 30 -18.89 -4.10 0.21
CA GLY A 30 -19.33 -4.77 -1.00
C GLY A 30 -18.47 -4.21 -2.12
N LEU A 31 -17.57 -5.03 -2.65
CA LEU A 31 -16.93 -4.77 -3.94
C LEU A 31 -18.07 -4.48 -4.93
N CYS A 32 -18.11 -3.24 -5.45
CA CYS A 32 -19.12 -2.86 -6.43
C CYS A 32 -19.00 -3.77 -7.65
N VAL A 33 -20.15 -4.19 -8.20
CA VAL A 33 -20.22 -4.94 -9.46
C VAL A 33 -19.52 -4.13 -10.55
N GLY A 34 -18.35 -4.61 -11.00
CA GLY A 34 -17.44 -3.90 -11.91
C GLY A 34 -16.00 -3.74 -11.40
N MET A 35 -15.73 -4.02 -10.12
CA MET A 35 -14.38 -4.41 -9.70
C MET A 35 -14.19 -5.86 -10.11
N GLU A 36 -13.87 -6.09 -11.38
CA GLU A 36 -13.22 -7.34 -11.73
C GLU A 36 -12.05 -7.51 -10.78
N ASP A 37 -12.00 -8.67 -10.15
CA ASP A 37 -10.95 -9.11 -9.25
C ASP A 37 -9.66 -9.11 -10.07
N ASP A 38 -8.99 -7.95 -10.19
CA ASP A 38 -7.81 -7.79 -11.04
C ASP A 38 -6.60 -8.36 -10.30
N THR A 39 -6.69 -9.67 -10.06
CA THR A 39 -5.63 -10.49 -9.47
C THR A 39 -4.36 -10.34 -10.30
N ALA A 40 -4.48 -10.12 -11.62
CA ALA A 40 -3.34 -9.82 -12.49
C ALA A 40 -2.69 -8.48 -12.16
N GLU A 41 -3.47 -7.40 -11.98
CA GLU A 41 -2.95 -6.11 -11.50
C GLU A 41 -2.32 -6.24 -10.11
N LEU A 42 -2.97 -6.96 -9.18
CA LEU A 42 -2.43 -7.17 -7.83
C LEU A 42 -1.11 -7.93 -7.86
N ILE A 43 -1.01 -9.01 -8.65
CA ILE A 43 0.23 -9.75 -8.87
C ILE A 43 1.31 -8.83 -9.45
N ALA A 44 0.98 -8.01 -10.46
CA ALA A 44 1.93 -7.07 -11.06
C ALA A 44 2.46 -6.05 -10.04
N ARG A 45 1.59 -5.51 -9.19
CA ARG A 45 1.97 -4.58 -8.11
C ARG A 45 2.87 -5.25 -7.07
N LEU A 46 2.59 -6.49 -6.67
CA LEU A 46 3.42 -7.25 -5.73
C LEU A 46 4.81 -7.56 -6.32
N CYS A 47 4.88 -8.00 -7.56
CA CYS A 47 6.14 -8.22 -8.28
C CYS A 47 6.95 -6.91 -8.43
N THR A 48 6.29 -5.80 -8.71
CA THR A 48 6.93 -4.48 -8.75
C THR A 48 7.54 -4.13 -7.40
N ARG A 49 6.82 -4.40 -6.32
CA ARG A 49 7.31 -4.14 -4.96
C ARG A 49 8.51 -5.00 -4.59
N ILE A 50 8.55 -6.25 -5.02
CA ILE A 50 9.73 -7.13 -4.89
C ILE A 50 10.93 -6.49 -5.60
N GLY A 51 10.76 -6.04 -6.84
CA GLY A 51 11.83 -5.38 -7.62
C GLY A 51 12.40 -4.15 -6.92
N MET A 52 11.56 -3.29 -6.35
CA MET A 52 12.01 -2.12 -5.58
C MET A 52 12.85 -2.50 -4.35
N ILE A 53 12.43 -3.53 -3.61
CA ILE A 53 13.19 -3.99 -2.42
C ILE A 53 14.54 -4.57 -2.86
N MET A 54 14.57 -5.33 -3.96
CA MET A 54 15.81 -5.86 -4.52
C MET A 54 16.77 -4.75 -4.96
N GLU A 55 16.26 -3.69 -5.58
CA GLU A 55 17.07 -2.54 -5.98
C GLU A 55 17.72 -1.89 -4.76
N ASP A 56 16.95 -1.57 -3.72
CA ASP A 56 17.46 -1.00 -2.47
C ASP A 56 18.49 -1.92 -1.78
N ALA A 57 18.20 -3.22 -1.70
CA ALA A 57 19.08 -4.20 -1.09
C ALA A 57 20.40 -4.37 -1.86
N SER A 58 20.36 -4.28 -3.20
CA SER A 58 21.55 -4.43 -4.04
C SER A 58 22.59 -3.34 -3.78
N VAL A 59 22.16 -2.10 -3.53
CA VAL A 59 23.04 -0.98 -3.17
C VAL A 59 23.77 -1.27 -1.86
N ILE A 60 23.05 -1.79 -0.86
CA ILE A 60 23.63 -2.17 0.43
C ILE A 60 24.63 -3.31 0.25
N ALA A 61 24.28 -4.34 -0.51
CA ALA A 61 25.14 -5.50 -0.75
C ALA A 61 26.46 -5.12 -1.46
N LEU A 62 26.41 -4.18 -2.42
CA LEU A 62 27.59 -3.71 -3.15
C LEU A 62 28.52 -2.83 -2.31
N THR A 63 27.98 -2.13 -1.30
CA THR A 63 28.74 -1.16 -0.50
C THR A 63 29.23 -1.74 0.83
N ILE A 64 28.79 -2.94 1.20
CA ILE A 64 29.05 -3.56 2.51
C ILE A 64 30.53 -3.76 2.83
N GLY A 65 31.36 -4.00 1.82
CA GLY A 65 32.81 -4.18 1.98
C GLY A 65 33.54 -2.91 2.43
N SER A 66 32.94 -1.74 2.19
CA SER A 66 33.51 -0.42 2.53
C SER A 66 32.97 0.14 3.84
N MET A 67 32.04 -0.55 4.51
CA MET A 67 31.45 -0.13 5.78
C MET A 67 32.34 -0.52 6.96
N ASP A 68 32.26 0.25 8.04
CA ASP A 68 32.86 -0.13 9.33
C ASP A 68 32.13 -1.34 9.95
N GLU A 69 32.66 -1.90 11.03
CA GLU A 69 32.13 -3.14 11.61
C GLU A 69 30.69 -3.00 12.14
N ALA A 70 30.37 -1.88 12.78
CA ALA A 70 29.05 -1.62 13.35
C ALA A 70 28.00 -1.43 12.25
N ASP A 71 28.30 -0.62 11.24
CA ASP A 71 27.42 -0.37 10.10
C ASP A 71 27.26 -1.62 9.23
N ARG A 72 28.32 -2.41 9.09
CA ARG A 72 28.27 -3.70 8.38
C ARG A 72 27.32 -4.68 9.04
N SER A 73 27.38 -4.84 10.36
CA SER A 73 26.45 -5.71 11.08
C SER A 73 24.99 -5.25 10.90
N ASN A 74 24.75 -3.95 10.97
CA ASN A 74 23.42 -3.37 10.72
C ASN A 74 22.95 -3.59 9.28
N ALA A 75 23.86 -3.44 8.30
CA ALA A 75 23.59 -3.68 6.89
C ALA A 75 23.23 -5.15 6.62
N ILE A 76 23.96 -6.11 7.19
CA ILE A 76 23.65 -7.55 7.09
C ILE A 76 22.26 -7.83 7.68
N ALA A 77 21.97 -7.28 8.87
CA ALA A 77 20.66 -7.47 9.50
C ALA A 77 19.53 -6.90 8.65
N ARG A 78 19.75 -5.75 7.98
CA ARG A 78 18.79 -5.15 7.07
C ARG A 78 18.57 -6.00 5.82
N LEU A 79 19.64 -6.49 5.18
CA LEU A 79 19.55 -7.43 4.05
C LEU A 79 18.74 -8.69 4.42
N GLY A 80 18.94 -9.23 5.63
CA GLY A 80 18.15 -10.36 6.12
C GLY A 80 16.65 -10.04 6.23
N LYS A 81 16.28 -8.85 6.72
CA LYS A 81 14.88 -8.41 6.78
C LYS A 81 14.27 -8.21 5.39
N ASP A 82 15.03 -7.62 4.47
CA ASP A 82 14.58 -7.38 3.10
C ASP A 82 14.39 -8.71 2.35
N SER A 83 15.26 -9.70 2.54
CA SER A 83 15.09 -11.06 2.04
C SER A 83 13.80 -11.70 2.56
N ALA A 84 13.58 -11.68 3.88
CA ALA A 84 12.37 -12.26 4.46
C ALA A 84 11.08 -11.58 3.95
N ARG A 85 11.13 -10.27 3.69
CA ARG A 85 10.02 -9.52 3.11
C ARG A 85 9.75 -9.92 1.66
N ILE A 86 10.80 -10.14 0.86
CA ILE A 86 10.66 -10.65 -0.51
C ILE A 86 9.98 -12.02 -0.49
N ASP A 87 10.41 -12.93 0.38
CA ASP A 87 9.82 -14.27 0.48
C ASP A 87 8.31 -14.20 0.80
N GLN A 88 7.91 -13.36 1.75
CA GLN A 88 6.49 -13.14 2.08
C GLN A 88 5.68 -12.62 0.89
N LEU A 89 6.24 -11.71 0.09
CA LEU A 89 5.59 -11.19 -1.11
C LEU A 89 5.47 -12.25 -2.20
N ILE A 90 6.49 -13.09 -2.37
CA ILE A 90 6.46 -14.22 -3.31
C ILE A 90 5.38 -15.20 -2.91
N ASP A 91 5.26 -15.54 -1.62
CA ASP A 91 4.22 -16.45 -1.14
C ASP A 91 2.81 -15.87 -1.32
N ALA A 92 2.64 -14.56 -1.11
CA ALA A 92 1.38 -13.88 -1.42
C ALA A 92 1.05 -13.94 -2.93
N VAL A 93 2.03 -13.71 -3.81
CA VAL A 93 1.85 -13.85 -5.26
C VAL A 93 1.47 -15.28 -5.64
N ARG A 94 2.12 -16.29 -5.05
CA ARG A 94 1.79 -17.70 -5.28
C ARG A 94 0.36 -18.04 -4.88
N ALA A 95 -0.09 -17.55 -3.73
CA ALA A 95 -1.45 -17.77 -3.23
C ALA A 95 -2.52 -17.09 -4.10
N LEU A 96 -2.17 -16.02 -4.82
CA LEU A 96 -3.06 -15.34 -5.76
C LEU A 96 -3.04 -15.97 -7.16
N ALA A 97 -1.95 -16.64 -7.52
CA ALA A 97 -1.79 -17.29 -8.83
C ALA A 97 -2.31 -18.75 -8.87
N SER A 98 -2.71 -19.30 -7.71
CA SER A 98 -3.29 -20.63 -7.55
C SER A 98 -4.81 -20.63 -7.65
#